data_AF-B3N816-F1
#
_entry.id   AF-B3N816-F1
#
_cell.length_a   1.000
_cell.length_b   1.000
_cell.length_c   1.000
_cell.angle_alpha   90.00
_cell.angle_beta   90.00
_cell.angle_gamma   90.00
#
_symmetry.space_group_name_H-M   'P 1'
#
loop_
_entity.id
_entity.type
_entity.pdbx_description
1 polymer ?
#
loop_
_entity_poly.entity_id
_entity_poly.type
_entity_poly.pdbx_seq_one_letter_code
_entity_poly.pdbx_strand_id
1 'polypeptide(L)'
;MADPQGGELEEKPPPSRTERITYLVLHVLLHVIFISYFTAATIIFILYDKESKDCWPNRGATTQSIANLTEDDDDDDEEEFSEKTVPEVKPKILCKINWCHGYGFLIVMFILFYILWLYYWVFKPFVGIKLYNNYLEPAIDRWIEFSRQWVVSGVMLGIVVAVAVAYLGYECRNDAFKAVGLLGPVCFVLIGFAVSKHHKRVPWRIVTHGLLGQLLLGILCLRLPFGRSVFQCLGDKVTIFLQYARHGARFVYGDRICDEYVFAFAILAVVFFFSVITSIMYYLGWMQFILSGFGFLLQAMVGTTVCESVNAAGNVFLSMTESPLIIRPYIEILTVSELHAICTSGYATVAGTVLGAYVSFGASAAFLIAASVMAAPGSLAFAKLFYPETEESLTRSDNIRLERSTDTSILDAAAAGAAAALLIVLGIVSNIIAFLAIVFFLDAVTEWIFELLGLQNITLLYLLSQIFIPIVFVMGVPWKDCEEIGLVVAQKSFINEFVAYKNLGLLMNDKKVEPRSAAIANFALCGFANPGSLGIVIASLSAMAPTRRTDITRVAVRSYFAGSFVSFTSASFAGILIQNEFADSN
;
A
#
# COMPACT_ATOMS: atom_id res chain seq x y z
N MET A 1 -32.36 -23.92 14.95
CA MET A 1 -32.82 -24.27 13.60
C MET A 1 -33.70 -23.15 13.10
N ALA A 2 -33.08 -22.18 12.44
CA ALA A 2 -33.73 -21.23 11.55
C ALA A 2 -32.85 -21.24 10.31
N ASP A 3 -33.45 -21.66 9.21
CA ASP A 3 -32.83 -21.80 7.89
C ASP A 3 -32.47 -20.40 7.38
N PRO A 4 -31.20 -20.07 7.08
CA PRO A 4 -30.87 -18.80 6.47
C PRO A 4 -31.29 -18.89 5.01
N GLN A 5 -32.45 -18.34 4.70
CA GLN A 5 -32.91 -18.13 3.32
C GLN A 5 -31.80 -17.41 2.56
N GLY A 6 -31.19 -18.12 1.61
CA GLY A 6 -30.33 -17.55 0.60
C GLY A 6 -31.15 -16.52 -0.18
N GLY A 7 -30.89 -15.25 0.05
CA GLY A 7 -31.29 -14.21 -0.87
C GLY A 7 -30.55 -14.47 -2.18
N GLU A 8 -31.26 -15.00 -3.17
CA GLU A 8 -30.82 -14.92 -4.56
C GLU A 8 -30.66 -13.45 -4.90
N LEU A 9 -29.40 -12.98 -4.91
CA LEU A 9 -29.03 -11.71 -5.52
C LEU A 9 -29.57 -11.72 -6.94
N GLU A 10 -30.60 -10.90 -7.16
CA GLU A 10 -31.33 -10.76 -8.42
C GLU A 10 -30.31 -10.59 -9.57
N GLU A 11 -30.12 -11.65 -10.35
CA GLU A 11 -29.14 -11.67 -11.43
C GLU A 11 -29.64 -10.68 -12.49
N LYS A 12 -28.95 -9.54 -12.62
CA LYS A 12 -29.32 -8.45 -13.53
C LYS A 12 -29.65 -9.06 -14.90
N PRO A 13 -30.84 -8.79 -15.48
CA PRO A 13 -31.28 -9.48 -16.68
C PRO A 13 -30.24 -9.32 -17.80
N PRO A 14 -30.02 -10.37 -18.62
CA PRO A 14 -29.01 -10.32 -19.66
C PRO A 14 -29.29 -9.12 -20.57
N PRO A 15 -28.24 -8.37 -20.97
CA PRO A 15 -28.41 -7.14 -21.73
C PRO A 15 -29.22 -7.40 -22.99
N SER A 16 -30.18 -6.52 -23.24
CA SER A 16 -31.05 -6.56 -24.41
C SER A 16 -30.24 -6.60 -25.70
N ARG A 17 -30.83 -7.10 -26.80
CA ARG A 17 -30.14 -7.22 -28.09
C ARG A 17 -29.59 -5.86 -28.56
N THR A 18 -30.32 -4.78 -28.29
CA THR A 18 -29.92 -3.41 -28.58
C THR A 18 -28.71 -3.01 -27.73
N GLU A 19 -28.74 -3.25 -26.41
CA GLU A 19 -27.59 -2.96 -25.53
C GLU A 19 -26.35 -3.74 -25.93
N ARG A 20 -26.47 -5.03 -26.30
CA ARG A 20 -25.33 -5.83 -26.79
C ARG A 20 -24.71 -5.24 -28.05
N ILE A 21 -25.53 -4.79 -29.00
CA ILE A 21 -25.05 -4.13 -30.23
C ILE A 21 -24.38 -2.80 -29.87
N THR A 22 -24.97 -1.99 -29.00
CA THR A 22 -24.40 -0.72 -28.55
C THR A 22 -23.05 -0.93 -27.85
N TYR A 23 -22.94 -1.93 -26.97
CA TYR A 23 -21.68 -2.30 -26.34
C TYR A 23 -20.64 -2.73 -27.37
N LEU A 24 -21.02 -3.55 -28.36
CA LEU A 24 -20.12 -4.00 -29.42
C LEU A 24 -19.61 -2.82 -30.25
N VAL A 25 -20.50 -1.91 -30.66
CA VAL A 25 -20.17 -0.72 -31.45
C VAL A 25 -19.26 0.22 -30.66
N LEU A 26 -19.62 0.53 -29.41
CA LEU A 26 -18.80 1.38 -28.53
C LEU A 26 -17.42 0.77 -28.30
N HIS A 27 -17.35 -0.54 -28.11
CA HIS A 27 -16.12 -1.26 -27.91
C HIS A 27 -15.24 -1.26 -29.17
N VAL A 28 -15.79 -1.51 -30.36
CA VAL A 28 -15.05 -1.40 -31.63
C VAL A 28 -14.54 0.02 -31.85
N LEU A 29 -15.38 1.03 -31.59
CA LEU A 29 -15.02 2.44 -31.72
C LEU A 29 -13.88 2.82 -30.76
N LEU A 30 -13.91 2.33 -29.52
CA LEU A 30 -12.82 2.51 -28.56
C LEU A 30 -11.50 1.94 -29.09
N HIS A 31 -11.50 0.71 -29.65
CA HIS A 31 -10.31 0.10 -30.24
C HIS A 31 -9.78 0.90 -31.44
N VAL A 32 -10.68 1.37 -32.33
CA VAL A 32 -10.29 2.17 -33.50
C VAL A 32 -9.64 3.49 -33.05
N ILE A 33 -10.21 4.18 -32.06
CA ILE A 33 -9.63 5.41 -31.51
C ILE A 33 -8.28 5.13 -30.87
N PHE A 34 -8.18 4.07 -30.07
CA PHE A 34 -6.95 3.78 -29.33
C PHE A 34 -5.80 3.35 -30.27
N ILE A 35 -6.08 2.52 -31.29
CA ILE A 35 -5.09 2.13 -32.31
C ILE A 35 -4.70 3.33 -33.17
N SER A 36 -5.66 4.14 -33.63
CA SER A 36 -5.36 5.32 -34.43
C SER A 36 -4.52 6.34 -33.66
N TYR A 37 -4.82 6.57 -32.38
CA TYR A 37 -3.99 7.40 -31.51
C TYR A 37 -2.58 6.82 -31.31
N PHE A 38 -2.47 5.52 -31.02
CA PHE A 38 -1.16 4.88 -30.84
C PHE A 38 -0.30 4.94 -32.09
N THR A 39 -0.89 4.68 -33.26
CA THR A 39 -0.19 4.76 -34.55
C THR A 39 0.24 6.19 -34.87
N ALA A 40 -0.64 7.19 -34.66
CA ALA A 40 -0.29 8.60 -34.83
C ALA A 40 0.85 9.04 -33.91
N ALA A 41 0.78 8.70 -32.61
CA ALA A 41 1.82 8.99 -31.64
C ALA A 41 3.16 8.30 -31.99
N THR A 42 3.10 7.07 -32.51
CA THR A 42 4.29 6.32 -32.97
C THR A 42 4.93 6.98 -34.19
N ILE A 43 4.13 7.39 -35.17
CA ILE A 43 4.63 8.11 -36.36
C ILE A 43 5.29 9.42 -35.95
N ILE A 44 4.65 10.20 -35.08
CA ILE A 44 5.21 11.46 -34.56
C ILE A 44 6.53 11.19 -33.83
N PHE A 45 6.59 10.18 -32.96
CA PHE A 45 7.82 9.86 -32.21
C PHE A 45 8.98 9.40 -33.10
N ILE A 46 8.71 8.68 -34.19
CA ILE A 46 9.73 8.20 -35.14
C ILE A 46 10.22 9.33 -36.03
N LEU A 47 9.33 10.21 -36.49
CA LEU A 47 9.64 11.32 -37.39
C LEU A 47 10.23 12.54 -36.67
N TYR A 48 10.13 12.61 -35.35
CA TYR A 48 10.67 13.72 -34.56
C TYR A 48 12.20 13.66 -34.50
N ASP A 49 12.83 14.78 -34.86
CA ASP A 49 14.28 14.95 -34.80
C ASP A 49 14.76 15.01 -33.35
N LYS A 50 15.48 13.97 -32.92
CA LYS A 50 15.99 13.83 -31.54
C LYS A 50 17.27 14.63 -31.29
N GLU A 51 17.89 15.20 -32.34
CA GLU A 51 19.08 16.06 -32.25
C GLU A 51 18.72 17.55 -32.30
N SER A 52 17.45 17.89 -32.50
CA SER A 52 16.94 19.26 -32.45
C SER A 52 17.07 19.90 -31.07
N LYS A 53 17.41 21.19 -31.03
CA LYS A 53 17.46 22.02 -29.81
C LYS A 53 16.09 22.20 -29.11
N ASP A 54 15.00 21.87 -29.79
CA ASP A 54 13.62 21.95 -29.28
C ASP A 54 13.21 20.71 -28.47
N CYS A 55 14.09 19.72 -28.35
CA CYS A 55 13.80 18.49 -27.66
C CYS A 55 13.88 18.63 -26.13
N TRP A 56 12.87 18.13 -25.40
CA TRP A 56 12.80 18.29 -23.95
C TRP A 56 13.76 17.32 -23.24
N PRO A 57 14.73 17.81 -22.44
CA PRO A 57 15.68 16.95 -21.73
C PRO A 57 14.94 16.12 -20.68
N ASN A 58 15.36 14.86 -20.51
CA ASN A 58 14.80 13.96 -19.51
C ASN A 58 15.26 14.39 -18.10
N ARG A 59 14.69 15.47 -17.56
CA ARG A 59 14.85 15.81 -16.14
C ARG A 59 13.98 14.85 -15.35
N GLY A 60 14.61 13.88 -14.66
CA GLY A 60 13.95 13.12 -13.61
C GLY A 60 13.30 14.10 -12.64
N ALA A 61 12.11 13.76 -12.14
CA ALA A 61 11.27 14.65 -11.34
C ALA A 61 12.04 15.38 -10.24
N THR A 62 12.52 16.59 -10.52
CA THR A 62 12.90 17.56 -9.51
C THR A 62 11.76 18.54 -9.49
N THR A 63 11.06 18.57 -8.35
CA THR A 63 9.90 19.40 -8.03
C THR A 63 10.26 20.89 -7.99
N GLN A 64 10.72 21.46 -9.11
CA GLN A 64 11.22 22.84 -9.17
C GLN A 64 10.87 23.62 -10.44
N SER A 65 9.92 23.17 -11.29
CA SER A 65 9.56 23.96 -12.49
C SER A 65 8.08 24.10 -12.82
N ILE A 66 7.18 23.95 -11.83
CA ILE A 66 5.76 24.32 -12.02
C ILE A 66 5.41 25.63 -11.29
N ALA A 67 6.28 26.13 -10.40
CA ALA A 67 6.11 27.44 -9.76
C ALA A 67 6.49 28.62 -10.66
N ASN A 68 7.43 28.46 -11.60
CA ASN A 68 7.90 29.55 -12.48
C ASN A 68 7.08 29.70 -13.78
N LEU A 69 5.78 29.40 -13.75
CA LEU A 69 4.88 29.68 -14.88
C LEU A 69 3.77 30.66 -14.51
N THR A 70 3.89 31.35 -13.37
CA THR A 70 2.94 32.38 -12.91
C THR A 70 3.60 33.67 -12.42
N GLU A 71 4.92 33.82 -12.58
CA GLU A 71 5.66 35.06 -12.28
C GLU A 71 6.54 35.36 -13.49
N ASP A 72 6.01 36.18 -14.41
CA ASP A 72 6.71 37.02 -15.38
C ASP A 72 5.65 37.50 -16.39
N ASP A 73 4.83 38.47 -15.97
CA ASP A 73 4.06 39.38 -16.83
C ASP A 73 3.50 40.52 -15.94
N ASP A 74 4.41 41.23 -15.26
CA ASP A 74 4.17 42.57 -14.73
C ASP A 74 5.20 43.49 -15.41
N ASP A 75 4.92 43.89 -16.65
CA ASP A 75 5.53 45.07 -17.25
C ASP A 75 4.44 45.84 -17.99
N ASP A 76 4.12 47.01 -17.44
CA ASP A 76 3.33 48.08 -18.04
C ASP A 76 3.98 48.49 -19.37
N ASP A 77 3.28 48.31 -20.49
CA ASP A 77 3.43 49.16 -21.68
C ASP A 77 2.19 49.03 -22.60
N GLU A 78 1.49 50.16 -22.77
CA GLU A 78 0.46 50.36 -23.79
C GLU A 78 1.11 50.37 -25.18
N GLU A 79 0.91 49.35 -26.02
CA GLU A 79 1.06 49.52 -27.48
C GLU A 79 0.39 48.42 -28.32
N GLU A 80 -0.44 48.88 -29.26
CA GLU A 80 -0.93 48.30 -30.53
C GLU A 80 -1.32 46.80 -30.63
N PHE A 81 -2.60 46.61 -30.97
CA PHE A 81 -3.23 45.33 -31.32
C PHE A 81 -2.71 44.79 -32.67
N SER A 82 -1.51 44.21 -32.65
CA SER A 82 -0.97 43.38 -33.72
C SER A 82 -1.40 41.93 -33.52
N GLU A 83 -1.97 41.35 -34.57
CA GLU A 83 -2.44 39.97 -34.68
C GLU A 83 -1.30 38.98 -34.36
N LYS A 84 -1.11 38.67 -33.06
CA LYS A 84 -0.20 37.59 -32.61
C LYS A 84 -0.81 36.26 -33.07
N THR A 85 -0.22 35.73 -34.13
CA THR A 85 -0.31 34.33 -34.55
C THR A 85 -0.37 33.41 -33.34
N VAL A 86 -1.40 32.55 -33.31
CA VAL A 86 -1.55 31.48 -32.31
C VAL A 86 -0.21 30.78 -32.13
N PRO A 87 0.37 30.72 -30.91
CA PRO A 87 1.64 30.03 -30.72
C PRO A 87 1.43 28.57 -31.14
N GLU A 88 2.22 28.15 -32.12
CA GLU A 88 2.26 26.77 -32.60
C GLU A 88 2.55 25.87 -31.39
N VAL A 89 1.57 25.06 -30.99
CA VAL A 89 1.71 24.13 -29.86
C VAL A 89 2.71 23.05 -30.27
N LYS A 90 4.00 23.33 -30.09
CA LYS A 90 5.07 22.37 -30.36
C LYS A 90 4.94 21.22 -29.35
N PRO A 91 4.82 19.96 -29.81
CA PRO A 91 4.68 18.82 -28.92
C PRO A 91 5.97 18.66 -28.11
N LYS A 92 5.86 18.67 -26.77
CA LYS A 92 6.98 18.42 -25.86
C LYS A 92 7.39 16.94 -25.91
N ILE A 93 8.25 16.58 -26.86
CA ILE A 93 8.73 15.21 -27.05
C ILE A 93 10.08 15.03 -26.34
N LEU A 94 10.20 13.95 -25.56
CA LEU A 94 11.42 13.60 -24.82
C LEU A 94 12.50 13.05 -25.76
N CYS A 95 13.76 13.45 -25.53
CA CYS A 95 14.89 13.06 -26.41
C CYS A 95 15.28 11.59 -26.32
N LYS A 96 14.89 10.92 -25.24
CA LYS A 96 15.05 9.48 -25.03
C LYS A 96 13.73 8.88 -24.60
N ILE A 97 13.51 7.61 -24.95
CA ILE A 97 12.36 6.86 -24.47
C ILE A 97 12.46 6.78 -22.94
N ASN A 98 11.49 7.39 -22.27
CA ASN A 98 11.28 7.24 -20.84
C ASN A 98 10.09 6.28 -20.64
N TRP A 99 10.30 5.21 -19.88
CA TRP A 99 9.24 4.22 -19.63
C TRP A 99 8.17 4.70 -18.66
N CYS A 100 8.41 5.82 -17.96
CA CYS A 100 7.46 6.44 -17.06
C CYS A 100 6.68 7.63 -17.65
N HIS A 101 7.22 8.30 -18.67
CA HIS A 101 6.63 9.51 -19.25
C HIS A 101 6.62 9.48 -20.78
N GLY A 102 5.71 10.26 -21.37
CA GLY A 102 5.62 10.41 -22.82
C GLY A 102 5.34 9.10 -23.55
N TYR A 103 6.02 8.90 -24.68
CA TYR A 103 5.75 7.79 -25.60
C TYR A 103 6.05 6.39 -25.01
N GLY A 104 7.07 6.26 -24.16
CA GLY A 104 7.39 4.96 -23.55
C GLY A 104 6.28 4.46 -22.62
N PHE A 105 5.65 5.35 -21.85
CA PHE A 105 4.48 5.01 -21.03
C PHE A 105 3.26 4.64 -21.88
N LEU A 106 3.06 5.33 -23.01
CA LEU A 106 1.98 5.00 -23.95
C LEU A 106 2.13 3.57 -24.50
N ILE A 107 3.34 3.14 -24.84
CA ILE A 107 3.62 1.75 -25.24
C ILE A 107 3.22 0.77 -24.13
N VAL A 108 3.61 1.05 -22.88
CA VAL A 108 3.26 0.19 -21.74
C VAL A 108 1.75 0.07 -21.57
N MET A 109 1.03 1.20 -21.60
CA MET A 109 -0.44 1.19 -21.50
C MET A 109 -1.11 0.46 -22.67
N PHE A 110 -0.60 0.65 -23.89
CA PHE A 110 -1.12 -0.03 -25.08
C PHE A 110 -0.94 -1.55 -24.97
N ILE A 111 0.26 -2.01 -24.64
CA ILE A 111 0.56 -3.43 -24.45
C ILE A 111 -0.29 -4.01 -23.32
N LEU A 112 -0.37 -3.33 -22.17
CA LEU A 112 -1.14 -3.81 -21.03
C LEU A 112 -2.63 -3.93 -21.37
N PHE A 113 -3.20 -2.92 -22.03
CA PHE A 113 -4.60 -2.93 -22.46
C PHE A 113 -4.90 -4.11 -23.38
N TYR A 114 -4.10 -4.35 -24.41
CA TYR A 114 -4.32 -5.46 -25.33
C TYR A 114 -4.05 -6.83 -24.72
N ILE A 115 -3.07 -6.95 -23.81
CA ILE A 115 -2.85 -8.20 -23.06
C ILE A 115 -4.06 -8.53 -22.20
N LEU A 116 -4.57 -7.55 -21.41
CA LEU A 116 -5.74 -7.76 -20.56
C LEU A 116 -7.00 -8.02 -21.39
N TRP A 117 -7.15 -7.31 -22.50
CA TRP A 117 -8.26 -7.49 -23.42
C TRP A 117 -8.26 -8.89 -24.05
N LEU A 118 -7.11 -9.31 -24.61
CA LEU A 118 -6.93 -10.65 -25.17
C LEU A 118 -7.15 -11.72 -24.10
N TYR A 119 -6.63 -11.49 -22.89
CA TYR A 119 -6.82 -12.40 -21.77
C TYR A 119 -8.30 -12.57 -21.42
N TYR A 120 -9.06 -11.47 -21.30
CA TYR A 120 -10.45 -11.53 -20.85
C TYR A 120 -11.42 -12.02 -21.93
N TRP A 121 -11.25 -11.59 -23.18
CA TRP A 121 -12.19 -11.87 -24.26
C TRP A 121 -11.84 -13.10 -25.10
N VAL A 122 -10.56 -13.44 -25.23
CA VAL A 122 -10.12 -14.56 -26.07
C VAL A 122 -9.63 -15.70 -25.19
N PHE A 123 -8.64 -15.45 -24.33
CA PHE A 123 -8.00 -16.51 -23.56
C PHE A 123 -8.99 -17.12 -22.56
N LYS A 124 -9.51 -16.35 -21.60
CA LYS A 124 -10.39 -16.84 -20.52
C LYS A 124 -11.59 -17.67 -21.02
N PRO A 125 -12.42 -17.22 -21.99
CA PRO A 125 -13.60 -17.98 -22.41
C PRO A 125 -13.29 -19.18 -23.31
N PHE A 126 -12.31 -19.09 -24.23
CA PHE A 126 -12.07 -20.16 -25.21
C PHE A 126 -11.03 -21.18 -24.77
N VAL A 127 -9.93 -20.72 -24.16
CA VAL A 127 -8.76 -21.54 -23.83
C VAL A 127 -8.58 -21.68 -22.34
N GLY A 128 -8.83 -20.64 -21.56
CA GLY A 128 -8.53 -20.53 -20.14
C GLY A 128 -9.29 -21.55 -19.32
N ILE A 129 -10.61 -21.65 -19.48
CA ILE A 129 -11.41 -22.64 -18.75
C ILE A 129 -11.03 -24.08 -19.15
N LYS A 130 -10.82 -24.34 -20.45
CA LYS A 130 -10.42 -25.67 -20.94
C LYS A 130 -9.01 -26.06 -20.54
N LEU A 131 -8.05 -25.13 -20.60
CA LEU A 131 -6.65 -25.34 -20.25
C LEU A 131 -6.48 -25.46 -18.75
N TYR A 132 -7.15 -24.59 -17.98
CA TYR A 132 -7.18 -24.66 -16.52
C TYR A 132 -7.76 -26.02 -16.09
N ASN A 133 -9.01 -26.33 -16.45
CA ASN A 133 -9.65 -27.55 -15.96
C ASN A 133 -8.99 -28.85 -16.48
N ASN A 134 -8.52 -28.89 -17.74
CA ASN A 134 -8.02 -30.15 -18.31
C ASN A 134 -6.52 -30.37 -18.13
N TYR A 135 -5.70 -29.32 -17.98
CA TYR A 135 -4.24 -29.44 -17.96
C TYR A 135 -3.59 -28.76 -16.76
N LEU A 136 -3.99 -27.52 -16.45
CA LEU A 136 -3.33 -26.70 -15.44
C LEU A 136 -3.72 -27.15 -14.03
N GLU A 137 -5.01 -27.28 -13.72
CA GLU A 137 -5.55 -27.77 -12.45
C GLU A 137 -5.00 -29.15 -12.09
N PRO A 138 -5.09 -30.20 -12.94
CA PRO A 138 -4.52 -31.51 -12.60
C PRO A 138 -2.98 -31.56 -12.57
N ALA A 139 -2.29 -30.58 -13.19
CA ALA A 139 -0.84 -30.45 -13.06
C ALA A 139 -0.45 -29.69 -11.79
N ILE A 140 -1.21 -28.64 -11.45
CA ILE A 140 -1.07 -27.87 -10.22
C ILE A 140 -1.38 -28.76 -9.03
N ASP A 141 -2.45 -29.56 -9.06
CA ASP A 141 -2.79 -30.49 -7.98
C ASP A 141 -1.70 -31.55 -7.80
N ARG A 142 -1.22 -32.15 -8.89
CA ARG A 142 -0.07 -33.08 -8.82
C ARG A 142 1.19 -32.41 -8.30
N TRP A 143 1.46 -31.18 -8.72
CA TRP A 143 2.59 -30.41 -8.21
C TRP A 143 2.42 -30.03 -6.75
N ILE A 144 1.21 -29.66 -6.32
CA ILE A 144 0.87 -29.32 -4.94
C ILE A 144 1.02 -30.57 -4.07
N GLU A 145 0.50 -31.72 -4.49
CA GLU A 145 0.68 -33.00 -3.80
C GLU A 145 2.16 -33.37 -3.69
N PHE A 146 2.91 -33.27 -4.78
CA PHE A 146 4.35 -33.53 -4.82
C PHE A 146 5.14 -32.55 -3.92
N SER A 147 4.91 -31.25 -4.07
CA SER A 147 5.56 -30.17 -3.31
C SER A 147 5.16 -30.15 -1.84
N ARG A 148 3.97 -30.67 -1.50
CA ARG A 148 3.51 -30.86 -0.10
C ARG A 148 4.08 -32.10 0.57
N GLN A 149 4.74 -33.01 -0.16
CA GLN A 149 5.47 -34.09 0.48
C GLN A 149 6.54 -33.49 1.40
N TRP A 150 6.56 -33.92 2.66
CA TRP A 150 7.38 -33.28 3.70
C TRP A 150 8.87 -33.18 3.32
N VAL A 151 9.39 -34.21 2.65
CA VAL A 151 10.77 -34.25 2.15
C VAL A 151 11.00 -33.23 1.04
N VAL A 152 10.16 -33.21 0.00
CA VAL A 152 10.30 -32.29 -1.15
C VAL A 152 10.12 -30.85 -0.70
N SER A 153 9.11 -30.58 0.12
CA SER A 153 8.86 -29.26 0.72
C SER A 153 10.05 -28.78 1.55
N GLY A 154 10.61 -29.67 2.38
CA GLY A 154 11.79 -29.38 3.21
C GLY A 154 13.03 -29.08 2.38
N VAL A 155 13.29 -29.85 1.32
CA VAL A 155 14.42 -29.64 0.41
C VAL A 155 14.26 -28.33 -0.36
N MET A 156 13.09 -28.07 -0.95
CA MET A 156 12.80 -26.83 -1.68
C MET A 156 12.95 -25.61 -0.79
N LEU A 157 12.37 -25.64 0.40
CA LEU A 157 12.51 -24.56 1.38
C LEU A 157 13.98 -24.38 1.80
N GLY A 158 14.69 -25.48 2.05
CA GLY A 158 16.11 -25.46 2.40
C GLY A 158 16.97 -24.81 1.31
N ILE A 159 16.73 -25.13 0.04
CA ILE A 159 17.42 -24.51 -1.11
C ILE A 159 17.12 -23.01 -1.15
N VAL A 160 15.85 -22.62 -1.06
CA VAL A 160 15.49 -21.20 -1.19
C VAL A 160 16.00 -20.38 -0.02
N VAL A 161 15.93 -20.91 1.21
CA VAL A 161 16.52 -20.27 2.39
C VAL A 161 18.04 -20.19 2.25
N ALA A 162 18.71 -21.24 1.78
CA ALA A 162 20.16 -21.21 1.55
C ALA A 162 20.56 -20.15 0.52
N VAL A 163 19.81 -20.02 -0.58
CA VAL A 163 20.01 -18.97 -1.58
C VAL A 163 19.77 -17.58 -0.99
N ALA A 164 18.70 -17.40 -0.22
CA ALA A 164 18.41 -16.13 0.44
C ALA A 164 19.51 -15.75 1.44
N VAL A 165 19.97 -16.69 2.27
CA VAL A 165 21.08 -16.49 3.22
C VAL A 165 22.39 -16.18 2.50
N ALA A 166 22.71 -16.90 1.42
CA ALA A 166 23.90 -16.62 0.62
C ALA A 166 23.86 -15.22 -0.02
N TYR A 167 22.70 -14.83 -0.55
CA TYR A 167 22.47 -13.50 -1.11
C TYR A 167 22.60 -12.40 -0.04
N LEU A 168 21.97 -12.58 1.11
CA LEU A 168 22.05 -11.63 2.22
C LEU A 168 23.49 -11.53 2.76
N GLY A 169 24.20 -12.66 2.88
CA GLY A 169 25.61 -12.68 3.26
C GLY A 169 26.50 -11.95 2.25
N TYR A 170 26.23 -12.08 0.95
CA TYR A 170 26.90 -11.31 -0.10
C TYR A 170 26.64 -9.81 0.04
N GLU A 171 25.40 -9.41 0.31
CA GLU A 171 25.00 -7.99 0.40
C GLU A 171 25.57 -7.31 1.66
N CYS A 172 25.64 -8.02 2.78
CA CYS A 172 26.09 -7.49 4.07
C CYS A 172 27.62 -7.53 4.26
N ARG A 173 28.39 -8.20 3.37
CA ARG A 173 29.83 -8.46 3.57
C ARG A 173 30.70 -7.23 3.81
N ASN A 174 30.30 -6.07 3.29
CA ASN A 174 31.09 -4.84 3.29
C ASN A 174 30.46 -3.71 4.15
N ASP A 175 29.31 -3.94 4.78
CA ASP A 175 28.57 -2.91 5.51
C ASP A 175 28.02 -3.47 6.83
N ALA A 176 28.63 -3.04 7.93
CA ALA A 176 28.26 -3.49 9.27
C ALA A 176 26.82 -3.10 9.65
N PHE A 177 26.29 -1.97 9.18
CA PHE A 177 24.92 -1.56 9.46
C PHE A 177 23.90 -2.43 8.72
N LYS A 178 24.23 -2.85 7.48
CA LYS A 178 23.42 -3.88 6.78
C LYS A 178 23.44 -5.21 7.53
N ALA A 179 24.58 -5.58 8.11
CA ALA A 179 24.68 -6.82 8.91
C ALA A 179 23.83 -6.75 10.18
N VAL A 180 23.78 -5.60 10.86
CA VAL A 180 22.88 -5.40 12.02
C VAL A 180 21.41 -5.54 11.61
N GLY A 181 21.02 -5.02 10.45
CA GLY A 181 19.65 -5.17 9.91
C GLY A 181 19.19 -6.62 9.72
N LEU A 182 20.11 -7.60 9.61
CA LEU A 182 19.75 -9.02 9.58
C LEU A 182 19.25 -9.55 10.93
N LEU A 183 19.67 -8.92 12.03
CA LEU A 183 19.22 -9.30 13.37
C LEU A 183 17.76 -8.93 13.59
N GLY A 184 17.27 -7.85 13.00
CA GLY A 184 15.88 -7.39 13.13
C GLY A 184 14.84 -8.49 12.86
N PRO A 185 14.75 -9.04 11.63
CA PRO A 185 13.77 -10.08 11.30
C PRO A 185 13.88 -11.30 12.21
N VAL A 186 15.10 -11.72 12.56
CA VAL A 186 15.34 -12.85 13.47
C VAL A 186 14.79 -12.53 14.87
N CYS A 187 15.12 -11.36 15.42
CA CYS A 187 14.62 -10.91 16.71
C CYS A 187 13.09 -10.82 16.75
N PHE A 188 12.47 -10.25 15.71
CA PHE A 188 11.00 -10.13 15.66
C PHE A 188 10.31 -11.49 15.55
N VAL A 189 10.89 -12.45 14.82
CA VAL A 189 10.40 -13.83 14.78
C VAL A 189 10.56 -14.52 16.14
N LEU A 190 11.69 -14.35 16.82
CA LEU A 190 11.92 -14.93 18.15
C LEU A 190 10.96 -14.36 19.20
N ILE A 191 10.77 -13.04 19.21
CA ILE A 191 9.82 -12.38 20.12
C ILE A 191 8.39 -12.80 19.77
N GLY A 192 8.03 -12.85 18.49
CA GLY A 192 6.72 -13.31 18.03
C GLY A 192 6.43 -14.76 18.41
N PHE A 193 7.44 -15.64 18.34
CA PHE A 193 7.34 -17.02 18.80
C PHE A 193 7.19 -17.10 20.33
N ALA A 194 7.96 -16.32 21.09
CA ALA A 194 7.89 -16.28 22.54
C ALA A 194 6.52 -15.80 23.06
N VAL A 195 5.91 -14.85 22.36
CA VAL A 195 4.59 -14.31 22.72
C VAL A 195 3.45 -15.13 22.10
N SER A 196 3.73 -16.07 21.19
CA SER A 196 2.74 -16.88 20.46
C SER A 196 1.76 -17.60 21.39
N LYS A 197 0.46 -17.56 21.05
CA LYS A 197 -0.59 -18.20 21.86
C LYS A 197 -0.47 -19.73 21.87
N HIS A 198 -0.01 -20.32 20.76
CA HIS A 198 0.05 -21.76 20.54
C HIS A 198 1.38 -22.18 19.90
N HIS A 199 2.49 -22.02 20.63
CA HIS A 199 3.86 -22.28 20.15
C HIS A 199 4.10 -23.64 19.42
N LYS A 200 3.37 -24.70 19.79
CA LYS A 200 3.50 -26.05 19.19
C LYS A 200 2.77 -26.20 17.85
N ARG A 201 1.83 -25.30 17.54
CA ARG A 201 1.01 -25.34 16.33
C ARG A 201 1.41 -24.28 15.30
N VAL A 202 2.52 -23.58 15.51
CA VAL A 202 3.03 -22.57 14.56
C VAL A 202 3.28 -23.23 13.21
N PRO A 203 2.58 -22.80 12.14
CA PRO A 203 2.80 -23.34 10.80
C PRO A 203 4.05 -22.72 10.19
N TRP A 204 5.22 -23.25 10.54
CA TRP A 204 6.52 -22.72 10.09
C TRP A 204 6.65 -22.59 8.57
N ARG A 205 5.92 -23.42 7.82
CA ARG A 205 5.81 -23.25 6.36
C ARG A 205 5.23 -21.88 5.99
N ILE A 206 4.07 -21.50 6.54
CA ILE A 206 3.43 -20.20 6.29
C ILE A 206 4.33 -19.06 6.74
N VAL A 207 4.92 -19.17 7.93
CA VAL A 207 5.79 -18.12 8.49
C VAL A 207 7.02 -17.91 7.60
N THR A 208 7.70 -18.98 7.19
CA THR A 208 8.89 -18.89 6.34
C THR A 208 8.57 -18.40 4.93
N HIS A 209 7.48 -18.88 4.31
CA HIS A 209 7.08 -18.46 2.97
C HIS A 209 6.61 -17.01 2.94
N GLY A 210 5.89 -16.54 3.97
CA GLY A 210 5.48 -15.14 4.05
C GLY A 210 6.66 -14.18 4.27
N LEU A 211 7.61 -14.52 5.15
CA LEU A 211 8.83 -13.72 5.34
C LEU A 211 9.72 -13.72 4.09
N LEU A 212 9.85 -14.87 3.44
CA LEU A 212 10.57 -14.98 2.17
C LEU A 212 9.88 -14.18 1.07
N GLY A 213 8.55 -14.24 0.97
CA GLY A 213 7.77 -13.44 0.03
C GLY A 213 7.97 -11.95 0.25
N GLN A 214 7.94 -11.51 1.52
CA GLN A 214 8.24 -10.13 1.92
C GLN A 214 9.67 -9.72 1.51
N LEU A 215 10.67 -10.58 1.72
CA LEU A 215 12.06 -10.33 1.30
C LEU A 215 12.22 -10.28 -0.22
N LEU A 216 11.62 -11.23 -0.95
CA LEU A 216 11.69 -11.30 -2.41
C LEU A 216 11.03 -10.08 -3.06
N LEU A 217 9.88 -9.65 -2.55
CA LEU A 217 9.26 -8.39 -2.95
C LEU A 217 10.16 -7.20 -2.63
N GLY A 218 10.79 -7.17 -1.45
CA GLY A 218 11.79 -6.16 -1.11
C GLY A 218 12.95 -6.12 -2.13
N ILE A 219 13.52 -7.26 -2.50
CA ILE A 219 14.61 -7.36 -3.49
C ILE A 219 14.13 -6.82 -4.85
N LEU A 220 12.92 -7.22 -5.27
CA LEU A 220 12.32 -6.75 -6.51
C LEU A 220 12.15 -5.22 -6.50
N CYS A 221 11.55 -4.66 -5.46
CA CYS A 221 11.20 -3.24 -5.40
C CYS A 221 12.40 -2.32 -5.12
N LEU A 222 13.32 -2.74 -4.25
CA LEU A 222 14.37 -1.86 -3.70
C LEU A 222 15.75 -2.12 -4.29
N ARG A 223 16.05 -3.35 -4.71
CA ARG A 223 17.40 -3.69 -5.22
C ARG A 223 17.46 -3.67 -6.73
N LEU A 224 16.55 -4.38 -7.40
CA LEU A 224 16.61 -4.53 -8.85
C LEU A 224 16.39 -3.17 -9.53
N PRO A 225 17.26 -2.75 -10.46
CA PRO A 225 17.14 -1.44 -11.10
C PRO A 225 15.84 -1.30 -11.89
N PHE A 226 15.40 -2.38 -12.53
CA PHE A 226 14.11 -2.45 -13.20
C PHE A 226 12.95 -2.22 -12.22
N GLY A 227 12.92 -2.97 -11.11
CA GLY A 227 11.84 -2.84 -10.12
C GLY A 227 11.84 -1.46 -9.45
N ARG A 228 13.01 -0.92 -9.09
CA ARG A 228 13.14 0.46 -8.61
C ARG A 228 12.52 1.47 -9.57
N SER A 229 12.86 1.37 -10.86
CA SER A 229 12.31 2.28 -11.87
C SER A 229 10.79 2.15 -12.01
N VAL A 230 10.24 0.94 -11.87
CA VAL A 230 8.79 0.70 -11.91
C VAL A 230 8.09 1.32 -10.70
N PHE A 231 8.59 1.06 -9.49
CA PHE A 231 7.98 1.58 -8.26
C PHE A 231 8.16 3.08 -8.09
N GLN A 232 9.30 3.64 -8.53
CA GLN A 232 9.47 5.09 -8.61
C GLN A 232 8.45 5.70 -9.56
N CYS A 233 8.32 5.14 -10.77
CA CYS A 233 7.34 5.63 -11.73
C CYS A 233 5.91 5.57 -11.18
N LEU A 234 5.55 4.44 -10.57
CA LEU A 234 4.24 4.26 -9.94
C LEU A 234 4.02 5.30 -8.83
N GLY A 235 5.03 5.53 -7.98
CA GLY A 235 5.02 6.58 -6.95
C GLY A 235 4.79 7.98 -7.52
N ASP A 236 5.49 8.33 -8.61
CA ASP A 236 5.35 9.63 -9.28
C ASP A 236 3.93 9.80 -9.86
N LYS A 237 3.38 8.76 -10.50
CA LYS A 237 2.01 8.78 -11.04
C LYS A 237 0.97 8.89 -9.94
N VAL A 238 1.16 8.17 -8.84
CA VAL A 238 0.26 8.26 -7.69
C VAL A 238 0.33 9.66 -7.08
N THR A 239 1.51 10.25 -6.93
CA THR A 239 1.66 11.64 -6.45
C THR A 239 0.89 12.62 -7.34
N ILE A 240 1.04 12.54 -8.66
CA ILE A 240 0.29 13.37 -9.62
C ILE A 240 -1.22 13.13 -9.50
N PHE A 241 -1.64 11.86 -9.40
CA PHE A 241 -3.04 11.50 -9.25
C PHE A 241 -3.66 12.13 -7.99
N LEU A 242 -2.94 12.10 -6.86
CA LEU A 242 -3.42 12.64 -5.60
C LEU A 242 -3.43 14.18 -5.59
N GLN A 243 -2.60 14.83 -6.41
CA GLN A 243 -2.63 16.29 -6.59
C GLN A 243 -3.93 16.80 -7.21
N TYR A 244 -4.68 15.97 -7.96
CA TYR A 244 -5.97 16.39 -8.51
C TYR A 244 -7.00 16.72 -7.42
N ALA A 245 -6.89 16.11 -6.25
CA ALA A 245 -7.74 16.43 -5.10
C ALA A 245 -7.59 17.90 -4.66
N ARG A 246 -6.42 18.53 -4.89
CA ARG A 246 -6.15 19.93 -4.53
C ARG A 246 -7.04 20.90 -5.28
N HIS A 247 -7.44 20.60 -6.52
CA HIS A 247 -8.38 21.44 -7.27
C HIS A 247 -9.76 21.47 -6.60
N GLY A 248 -10.26 20.32 -6.17
CA GLY A 248 -11.51 20.23 -5.41
C GLY A 248 -11.40 20.92 -4.05
N ALA A 249 -10.30 20.70 -3.33
CA ALA A 249 -10.05 21.32 -2.04
C ALA A 249 -9.99 22.85 -2.12
N ARG A 250 -9.27 23.41 -3.11
CA ARG A 250 -9.17 24.86 -3.33
C ARG A 250 -10.51 25.49 -3.65
N PHE A 251 -11.33 24.82 -4.44
CA PHE A 251 -12.68 25.30 -4.73
C PHE A 251 -13.58 25.33 -3.48
N VAL A 252 -13.51 24.30 -2.62
CA VAL A 252 -14.40 24.18 -1.44
C VAL A 252 -13.91 25.01 -0.25
N TYR A 253 -12.60 25.01 0.02
CA TYR A 253 -11.99 25.61 1.22
C TYR A 253 -11.29 26.95 0.95
N GLY A 254 -11.08 27.32 -0.32
CA GLY A 254 -10.32 28.49 -0.72
C GLY A 254 -8.79 28.25 -0.78
N ASP A 255 -8.09 29.09 -1.54
CA ASP A 255 -6.66 28.94 -1.79
C ASP A 255 -5.82 29.11 -0.52
N ARG A 256 -6.16 30.10 0.33
CA ARG A 256 -5.43 30.40 1.57
C ARG A 256 -5.28 29.17 2.48
N ILE A 257 -6.37 28.45 2.75
CA ILE A 257 -6.35 27.27 3.64
C ILE A 257 -5.52 26.14 3.03
N CYS A 258 -5.58 25.98 1.71
CA CYS A 258 -4.84 24.95 1.00
C CYS A 258 -3.34 25.25 0.91
N ASP A 259 -2.97 26.52 0.75
CA ASP A 259 -1.58 26.96 0.60
C ASP A 259 -0.85 27.08 1.94
N GLU A 260 -1.57 27.33 3.04
CA GLU A 260 -1.04 27.16 4.40
C GLU A 260 -0.91 25.68 4.83
N TYR A 261 -1.25 24.72 3.95
CA TYR A 261 -1.20 23.28 4.21
C TYR A 261 -1.93 22.87 5.50
N VAL A 262 -3.08 23.49 5.80
CA VAL A 262 -3.87 23.16 6.98
C VAL A 262 -4.31 21.71 6.91
N PHE A 263 -3.79 20.88 7.83
CA PHE A 263 -3.88 19.42 7.78
C PHE A 263 -5.29 18.89 7.47
N ALA A 264 -6.30 19.35 8.20
CA ALA A 264 -7.66 18.83 8.07
C ALA A 264 -8.34 19.15 6.72
N PHE A 265 -7.87 20.19 6.02
CA PHE A 265 -8.52 20.70 4.80
C PHE A 265 -7.68 20.44 3.55
N ALA A 266 -6.38 20.73 3.59
CA ALA A 266 -5.49 20.55 2.45
C ALA A 266 -5.10 19.08 2.26
N ILE A 267 -4.74 18.41 3.35
CA ILE A 267 -4.14 17.08 3.32
C ILE A 267 -5.22 15.99 3.28
N LEU A 268 -6.24 16.09 4.14
CA LEU A 268 -7.32 15.10 4.20
C LEU A 268 -8.29 15.17 3.02
N ALA A 269 -8.29 16.24 2.21
CA ALA A 269 -9.09 16.30 0.98
C ALA A 269 -8.77 15.17 -0.01
N VAL A 270 -7.53 14.68 0.01
CA VAL A 270 -7.09 13.54 -0.81
C VAL A 270 -7.90 12.27 -0.51
N VAL A 271 -8.33 12.09 0.75
CA VAL A 271 -9.12 10.93 1.18
C VAL A 271 -10.47 10.89 0.47
N PHE A 272 -11.14 12.04 0.29
CA PHE A 272 -12.40 12.12 -0.44
C PHE A 272 -12.23 11.69 -1.89
N PHE A 273 -11.23 12.25 -2.58
CA PHE A 273 -10.98 11.94 -3.98
C PHE A 273 -10.66 10.45 -4.20
N PHE A 274 -9.76 9.90 -3.37
CA PHE A 274 -9.39 8.49 -3.48
C PHE A 274 -10.57 7.56 -3.18
N SER A 275 -11.37 7.86 -2.16
CA SER A 275 -12.55 7.07 -1.78
C SER A 275 -13.61 7.03 -2.88
N VAL A 276 -13.82 8.13 -3.60
CA VAL A 276 -14.71 8.16 -4.78
C VAL A 276 -14.20 7.21 -5.86
N ILE A 277 -12.91 7.26 -6.18
CA ILE A 277 -12.32 6.43 -7.23
C ILE A 277 -12.32 4.96 -6.85
N THR A 278 -11.99 4.61 -5.60
CA THR A 278 -12.07 3.22 -5.14
C THR A 278 -13.48 2.68 -5.21
N SER A 279 -14.49 3.44 -4.75
CA SER A 279 -15.89 3.02 -4.86
C SER A 279 -16.35 2.80 -6.31
N ILE A 280 -15.93 3.67 -7.24
CA ILE A 280 -16.18 3.45 -8.67
C ILE A 280 -15.51 2.15 -9.16
N MET A 281 -14.25 1.92 -8.79
CA MET A 281 -13.54 0.69 -9.19
C MET A 281 -14.19 -0.57 -8.60
N TYR A 282 -14.79 -0.47 -7.41
CA TYR A 282 -15.58 -1.53 -6.79
C TYR A 282 -16.88 -1.81 -7.53
N TYR A 283 -17.61 -0.76 -7.91
CA TYR A 283 -18.82 -0.87 -8.72
C TYR A 283 -18.54 -1.49 -10.09
N LEU A 284 -17.44 -1.11 -10.73
CA LEU A 284 -17.02 -1.65 -12.02
C LEU A 284 -16.48 -3.09 -11.97
N GLY A 285 -16.24 -3.65 -10.78
CA GLY A 285 -15.70 -5.00 -10.63
C GLY A 285 -14.17 -5.09 -10.74
N TRP A 286 -13.47 -3.97 -10.93
CA TRP A 286 -12.01 -3.94 -11.14
C TRP A 286 -11.25 -4.28 -9.87
N MET A 287 -11.73 -3.81 -8.71
CA MET A 287 -11.12 -4.16 -7.42
C MET A 287 -11.19 -5.67 -7.17
N GLN A 288 -12.35 -6.28 -7.39
CA GLN A 288 -12.54 -7.72 -7.20
C GLN A 288 -11.59 -8.52 -8.11
N PHE A 289 -11.37 -8.06 -9.35
CA PHE A 289 -10.41 -8.69 -10.26
C PHE A 289 -8.97 -8.62 -9.72
N ILE A 290 -8.50 -7.43 -9.34
CA ILE A 290 -7.14 -7.21 -8.81
C ILE A 290 -6.93 -8.04 -7.54
N LEU A 291 -7.90 -8.00 -6.63
CA LEU A 291 -7.80 -8.64 -5.32
C LEU A 291 -7.97 -10.16 -5.37
N SER A 292 -8.80 -10.68 -6.27
CA SER A 292 -8.85 -12.13 -6.51
C SER A 292 -7.54 -12.63 -7.08
N GLY A 293 -6.94 -11.92 -8.04
CA GLY A 293 -5.66 -12.29 -8.64
C GLY A 293 -4.51 -12.25 -7.63
N PHE A 294 -4.39 -11.15 -6.89
CA PHE A 294 -3.33 -11.01 -5.89
C PHE A 294 -3.56 -11.90 -4.66
N GLY A 295 -4.81 -12.06 -4.23
CA GLY A 295 -5.20 -12.98 -3.15
C GLY A 295 -4.89 -14.44 -3.50
N PHE A 296 -5.18 -14.88 -4.73
CA PHE A 296 -4.81 -16.20 -5.22
C PHE A 296 -3.29 -16.38 -5.26
N LEU A 297 -2.54 -15.38 -5.72
CA LEU A 297 -1.07 -15.41 -5.71
C LEU A 297 -0.53 -15.57 -4.28
N LEU A 298 -1.02 -14.78 -3.33
CA LEU A 298 -0.64 -14.89 -1.92
C LEU A 298 -1.03 -16.25 -1.32
N GLN A 299 -2.23 -16.74 -1.62
CA GLN A 299 -2.70 -18.04 -1.18
C GLN A 299 -1.81 -19.17 -1.69
N ALA A 300 -1.44 -19.14 -2.98
CA ALA A 300 -0.58 -20.13 -3.61
C ALA A 300 0.85 -20.08 -3.06
N MET A 301 1.39 -18.88 -2.78
CA MET A 301 2.74 -18.73 -2.23
C MET A 301 2.82 -19.08 -0.74
N VAL A 302 1.89 -18.60 0.07
CA VAL A 302 1.96 -18.69 1.54
C VAL A 302 1.27 -19.94 2.07
N GLY A 303 0.18 -20.39 1.43
CA GLY A 303 -0.61 -21.56 1.84
C GLY A 303 -1.69 -21.28 2.89
N THR A 304 -2.16 -20.03 2.95
CA THR A 304 -3.23 -19.53 3.81
C THR A 304 -4.63 -19.78 3.21
N THR A 305 -5.70 -19.45 3.94
CA THR A 305 -7.08 -19.56 3.43
C THR A 305 -7.43 -18.42 2.45
N VAL A 306 -8.47 -18.59 1.64
CA VAL A 306 -8.82 -17.61 0.60
C VAL A 306 -9.19 -16.28 1.24
N CYS A 307 -10.01 -16.29 2.31
CA CYS A 307 -10.48 -15.07 2.97
C CYS A 307 -9.32 -14.24 3.55
N GLU A 308 -8.40 -14.86 4.28
CA GLU A 308 -7.26 -14.12 4.86
C GLU A 308 -6.28 -13.64 3.78
N SER A 309 -6.09 -14.41 2.70
CA SER A 309 -5.20 -14.05 1.60
C SER A 309 -5.78 -12.90 0.75
N VAL A 310 -7.08 -12.94 0.44
CA VAL A 310 -7.77 -11.86 -0.27
C VAL A 310 -7.84 -10.61 0.58
N ASN A 311 -8.07 -10.73 1.89
CA ASN A 311 -8.05 -9.57 2.78
C ASN A 311 -6.65 -8.95 2.88
N ALA A 312 -5.59 -9.77 3.00
CA ALA A 312 -4.21 -9.27 3.00
C ALA A 312 -3.83 -8.60 1.67
N ALA A 313 -4.31 -9.15 0.53
CA ALA A 313 -4.20 -8.51 -0.77
C ALA A 313 -4.98 -7.19 -0.84
N GLY A 314 -6.19 -7.15 -0.28
CA GLY A 314 -7.04 -5.97 -0.16
C GLY A 314 -6.34 -4.84 0.54
N ASN A 315 -5.74 -5.15 1.69
CA ASN A 315 -5.05 -4.22 2.56
C ASN A 315 -3.81 -3.54 1.93
N VAL A 316 -3.31 -4.02 0.79
CA VAL A 316 -2.28 -3.29 0.02
C VAL A 316 -2.81 -1.99 -0.58
N PHE A 317 -4.08 -1.98 -0.96
CA PHE A 317 -4.72 -0.85 -1.63
C PHE A 317 -5.76 -0.15 -0.76
N LEU A 318 -6.42 -0.92 0.10
CA LEU A 318 -7.59 -0.52 0.87
C LEU A 318 -7.28 -0.43 2.36
N SER A 319 -8.15 0.27 3.08
CA SER A 319 -8.01 0.42 4.52
C SER A 319 -8.37 -0.85 5.29
N MET A 320 -7.89 -0.94 6.53
CA MET A 320 -8.24 -1.96 7.52
C MET A 320 -9.75 -2.11 7.78
N THR A 321 -10.55 -1.09 7.45
CA THR A 321 -12.02 -1.12 7.54
C THR A 321 -12.71 -1.50 6.24
N GLU A 322 -12.04 -1.35 5.10
CA GLU A 322 -12.59 -1.56 3.76
C GLU A 322 -12.28 -2.97 3.25
N SER A 323 -11.07 -3.47 3.49
CA SER A 323 -10.66 -4.81 3.08
C SER A 323 -11.56 -5.93 3.63
N PRO A 324 -12.03 -5.87 4.90
CA PRO A 324 -12.93 -6.90 5.41
C PRO A 324 -14.32 -6.91 4.73
N LEU A 325 -14.78 -5.78 4.17
CA LEU A 325 -16.09 -5.71 3.50
C LEU A 325 -16.19 -6.68 2.32
N ILE A 326 -15.08 -6.95 1.66
CA ILE A 326 -14.99 -7.83 0.49
C ILE A 326 -15.33 -9.28 0.86
N ILE A 327 -15.02 -9.65 2.10
CA ILE A 327 -15.26 -10.98 2.66
C ILE A 327 -16.33 -10.95 3.75
N ARG A 328 -17.15 -9.88 3.79
CA ARG A 328 -18.16 -9.65 4.83
C ARG A 328 -19.03 -10.88 5.14
N PRO A 329 -19.57 -11.62 4.15
CA PRO A 329 -20.40 -12.81 4.43
C PRO A 329 -19.66 -13.90 5.20
N TYR A 330 -18.34 -13.92 5.11
CA TYR A 330 -17.51 -14.97 5.68
C TYR A 330 -17.00 -14.61 7.09
N ILE A 331 -16.99 -13.33 7.49
CA ILE A 331 -16.45 -12.89 8.79
C ILE A 331 -17.09 -13.65 9.96
N GLU A 332 -18.38 -13.93 9.88
CA GLU A 332 -19.11 -14.66 10.94
C GLU A 332 -18.64 -16.11 11.12
N ILE A 333 -18.11 -16.73 10.07
CA ILE A 333 -17.69 -18.15 10.07
C ILE A 333 -16.17 -18.34 10.15
N LEU A 334 -15.39 -17.25 10.18
CA LEU A 334 -13.93 -17.33 10.29
C LEU A 334 -13.49 -17.90 11.63
N THR A 335 -12.38 -18.62 11.63
CA THR A 335 -11.72 -19.02 12.87
C THR A 335 -11.13 -17.79 13.59
N VAL A 336 -10.80 -17.94 14.87
CA VAL A 336 -10.17 -16.83 15.63
C VAL A 336 -8.76 -16.49 15.07
N SER A 337 -8.06 -17.46 14.49
CA SER A 337 -6.77 -17.21 13.83
C SER A 337 -6.93 -16.44 12.52
N GLU A 338 -7.96 -16.73 11.74
CA GLU A 338 -8.30 -15.97 10.52
C GLU A 338 -8.72 -14.53 10.86
N LEU A 339 -9.54 -14.33 11.90
CA LEU A 339 -9.87 -12.98 12.40
C LEU A 339 -8.62 -12.22 12.85
N HIS A 340 -7.69 -12.89 13.55
CA HIS A 340 -6.41 -12.30 13.91
C HIS A 340 -5.60 -11.90 12.66
N ALA A 341 -5.61 -12.71 11.60
CA ALA A 341 -4.93 -12.39 10.34
C ALA A 341 -5.54 -11.18 9.61
N ILE A 342 -6.87 -11.04 9.65
CA ILE A 342 -7.57 -9.86 9.11
C ILE A 342 -7.14 -8.60 9.87
N CYS A 343 -7.15 -8.64 11.20
CA CYS A 343 -6.72 -7.50 12.02
C CYS A 343 -5.23 -7.18 11.79
N THR A 344 -4.35 -8.19 11.82
CA THR A 344 -2.90 -8.00 11.63
C THR A 344 -2.57 -7.43 10.27
N SER A 345 -3.20 -7.92 9.20
CA SER A 345 -3.00 -7.34 7.86
C SER A 345 -3.48 -5.89 7.77
N GLY A 346 -4.57 -5.54 8.45
CA GLY A 346 -5.02 -4.14 8.52
C GLY A 346 -4.05 -3.22 9.24
N TYR A 347 -3.44 -3.67 10.34
CA TYR A 347 -2.44 -2.87 11.08
C TYR A 347 -1.08 -2.82 10.40
N ALA A 348 -0.75 -3.82 9.59
CA ALA A 348 0.53 -3.93 8.90
C ALA A 348 0.65 -3.05 7.65
N THR A 349 -0.49 -2.61 7.10
CA THR A 349 -0.52 -1.84 5.85
C THR A 349 -1.11 -0.45 6.07
N VAL A 350 -1.04 0.35 5.00
CA VAL A 350 -1.62 1.68 4.89
C VAL A 350 -2.60 1.69 3.73
N ALA A 351 -3.72 2.38 3.90
CA ALA A 351 -4.70 2.60 2.84
C ALA A 351 -4.16 3.55 1.76
N GLY A 352 -4.50 3.29 0.49
CA GLY A 352 -4.20 4.23 -0.59
C GLY A 352 -4.85 5.61 -0.38
N THR A 353 -5.96 5.68 0.37
CA THR A 353 -6.68 6.93 0.71
C THR A 353 -5.82 7.94 1.47
N VAL A 354 -4.94 7.47 2.36
CA VAL A 354 -4.11 8.33 3.21
C VAL A 354 -2.67 8.43 2.72
N LEU A 355 -2.31 7.67 1.68
CA LEU A 355 -0.98 7.68 1.07
C LEU A 355 -0.53 9.09 0.69
N GLY A 356 -1.42 9.88 0.10
CA GLY A 356 -1.11 11.25 -0.32
C GLY A 356 -0.83 12.18 0.83
N ALA A 357 -1.40 11.91 2.00
CA ALA A 357 -1.11 12.69 3.19
C ALA A 357 0.32 12.49 3.66
N TYR A 358 0.81 11.26 3.67
CA TYR A 358 2.20 11.00 4.07
C TYR A 358 3.18 11.56 3.04
N VAL A 359 2.86 11.46 1.75
CA VAL A 359 3.64 12.08 0.68
C VAL A 359 3.71 13.61 0.86
N SER A 360 2.62 14.24 1.27
CA SER A 360 2.62 15.69 1.56
C SER A 360 3.50 16.08 2.74
N PHE A 361 3.81 15.14 3.64
CA PHE A 361 4.78 15.34 4.73
C PHE A 361 6.23 15.05 4.31
N GLY A 362 6.49 14.64 3.07
CA GLY A 362 7.83 14.32 2.58
C GLY A 362 8.16 12.82 2.56
N ALA A 363 7.19 11.94 2.83
CA ALA A 363 7.39 10.51 2.66
C ALA A 363 7.50 10.14 1.17
N SER A 364 8.39 9.20 0.84
CA SER A 364 8.53 8.72 -0.54
C SER A 364 7.33 7.84 -0.93
N ALA A 365 6.56 8.25 -1.95
CA ALA A 365 5.46 7.46 -2.49
C ALA A 365 5.91 6.06 -2.93
N ALA A 366 7.09 5.96 -3.54
CA ALA A 366 7.67 4.69 -3.98
C ALA A 366 7.92 3.74 -2.80
N PHE A 367 8.46 4.25 -1.69
CA PHE A 367 8.69 3.45 -0.48
C PHE A 367 7.39 3.02 0.18
N LEU A 368 6.39 3.91 0.27
CA LEU A 368 5.09 3.57 0.84
C LEU A 368 4.37 2.48 0.04
N ILE A 369 4.39 2.58 -1.29
CA ILE A 369 3.77 1.56 -2.16
C ILE A 369 4.53 0.22 -2.04
N ALA A 370 5.86 0.25 -2.05
CA ALA A 370 6.67 -0.95 -1.84
C ALA A 370 6.40 -1.57 -0.45
N ALA A 371 6.32 -0.76 0.60
CA ALA A 371 6.04 -1.19 1.95
C ALA A 371 4.66 -1.88 2.07
N SER A 372 3.61 -1.29 1.49
CA SER A 372 2.27 -1.89 1.48
C SER A 372 2.26 -3.25 0.77
N VAL A 373 2.92 -3.37 -0.38
CA VAL A 373 3.01 -4.64 -1.13
C VAL A 373 3.79 -5.70 -0.35
N MET A 374 4.91 -5.32 0.27
CA MET A 374 5.72 -6.20 1.11
C MET A 374 4.97 -6.68 2.37
N ALA A 375 4.14 -5.82 2.95
CA ALA A 375 3.41 -6.10 4.18
C ALA A 375 2.32 -7.17 4.00
N ALA A 376 1.80 -7.41 2.80
CA ALA A 376 0.79 -8.45 2.57
C ALA A 376 1.26 -9.87 2.98
N PRO A 377 2.32 -10.46 2.38
CA PRO A 377 2.82 -11.76 2.82
C PRO A 377 3.44 -11.73 4.23
N GLY A 378 4.05 -10.61 4.63
CA GLY A 378 4.59 -10.44 5.98
C GLY A 378 3.49 -10.51 7.06
N SER A 379 2.34 -9.89 6.81
CA SER A 379 1.20 -9.89 7.73
C SER A 379 0.63 -11.28 7.97
N LEU A 380 0.56 -12.11 6.93
CA LEU A 380 0.15 -13.51 7.05
C LEU A 380 1.15 -14.33 7.87
N ALA A 381 2.46 -14.12 7.66
CA ALA A 381 3.51 -14.78 8.44
C ALA A 381 3.42 -14.41 9.92
N PHE A 382 3.39 -13.13 10.27
CA PHE A 382 3.32 -12.70 11.67
C PHE A 382 1.97 -12.99 12.32
N ALA A 383 0.87 -12.94 11.57
CA ALA A 383 -0.44 -13.35 12.08
C ALA A 383 -0.43 -14.81 12.54
N LYS A 384 0.02 -15.72 11.67
CA LYS A 384 0.07 -17.16 12.00
C LYS A 384 1.21 -17.52 12.96
N LEU A 385 2.22 -16.67 13.13
CA LEU A 385 3.22 -16.81 14.20
C LEU A 385 2.63 -16.45 15.57
N PHE A 386 1.96 -15.31 15.69
CA PHE A 386 1.41 -14.80 16.95
C PHE A 386 0.15 -15.55 17.40
N TYR A 387 -0.69 -15.95 16.45
CA TYR A 387 -1.92 -16.71 16.68
C TYR A 387 -2.09 -17.80 15.61
N PRO A 388 -1.43 -18.96 15.80
CA PRO A 388 -1.51 -20.09 14.86
C PRO A 388 -2.92 -20.65 14.71
N GLU A 389 -3.20 -21.25 13.56
CA GLU A 389 -4.47 -21.93 13.28
C GLU A 389 -4.62 -23.16 14.20
N THR A 390 -5.76 -23.26 14.89
CA THR A 390 -6.04 -24.41 15.77
C THR A 390 -7.34 -25.13 15.45
N GLU A 391 -8.17 -24.50 14.62
CA GLU A 391 -9.48 -24.96 14.20
C GLU A 391 -9.44 -25.29 12.70
N GLU A 392 -10.39 -26.08 12.23
CA GLU A 392 -10.54 -26.32 10.79
C GLU A 392 -11.31 -25.16 10.15
N SER A 393 -10.67 -24.49 9.20
CA SER A 393 -11.30 -23.37 8.50
C SER A 393 -12.36 -23.83 7.50
N LEU A 394 -13.53 -23.21 7.59
CA LEU A 394 -14.64 -23.38 6.66
C LEU A 394 -14.45 -22.60 5.35
N THR A 395 -13.41 -21.76 5.26
CA THR A 395 -13.15 -20.87 4.10
C THR A 395 -12.01 -21.36 3.20
N ARG A 396 -11.74 -22.67 3.24
CA ARG A 396 -10.72 -23.32 2.40
C ARG A 396 -11.17 -23.63 0.98
N SER A 397 -12.48 -23.65 0.71
CA SER A 397 -13.04 -24.13 -0.56
C SER A 397 -13.11 -23.09 -1.67
N ASP A 398 -13.09 -23.56 -2.92
CA ASP A 398 -13.04 -22.80 -4.19
C ASP A 398 -14.30 -21.99 -4.55
N ASN A 399 -15.28 -21.91 -3.65
CA ASN A 399 -16.58 -21.26 -3.87
C ASN A 399 -16.78 -19.95 -3.09
N ILE A 400 -15.70 -19.28 -2.68
CA ILE A 400 -15.79 -17.97 -2.01
C ILE A 400 -16.09 -16.89 -3.06
N ARG A 401 -17.28 -16.30 -2.95
CA ARG A 401 -17.72 -15.19 -3.80
C ARG A 401 -17.45 -13.88 -3.07
N LEU A 402 -16.61 -13.04 -3.66
CA LEU A 402 -16.36 -11.71 -3.13
C LEU A 402 -17.62 -10.85 -3.23
N GLU A 403 -17.89 -10.08 -2.19
CA GLU A 403 -19.01 -9.15 -2.16
C GLU A 403 -18.88 -8.13 -3.31
N ARG A 404 -19.98 -7.91 -4.04
CA ARG A 404 -20.05 -6.89 -5.08
C ARG A 404 -20.65 -5.61 -4.51
N SER A 405 -20.34 -4.48 -5.13
CA SER A 405 -21.01 -3.22 -4.78
C SER A 405 -22.52 -3.37 -5.00
N THR A 406 -23.28 -2.83 -4.04
CA THR A 406 -24.75 -2.75 -4.08
C THR A 406 -25.24 -1.49 -4.79
N ASP A 407 -24.33 -0.63 -5.25
CA ASP A 407 -24.66 0.65 -5.87
C ASP A 407 -25.35 0.42 -7.22
N THR A 408 -26.21 1.36 -7.62
CA THR A 408 -27.04 1.21 -8.83
C THR A 408 -26.34 1.71 -10.09
N SER A 409 -25.52 2.76 -9.96
CA SER A 409 -24.83 3.44 -11.06
C SER A 409 -23.42 3.89 -10.65
N ILE A 410 -22.59 4.25 -11.64
CA ILE A 410 -21.24 4.82 -11.38
C ILE A 410 -21.35 6.10 -10.53
N LEU A 411 -22.36 6.94 -10.79
CA LEU A 411 -22.57 8.18 -10.05
C LEU A 411 -23.03 7.90 -8.61
N ASP A 412 -23.86 6.89 -8.42
CA ASP A 412 -24.30 6.41 -7.10
C ASP A 412 -23.10 5.90 -6.28
N ALA A 413 -22.26 5.05 -6.89
CA ALA A 413 -21.01 4.57 -6.27
C ALA A 413 -20.04 5.73 -5.94
N ALA A 414 -19.94 6.73 -6.81
CA ALA A 414 -19.14 7.93 -6.56
C ALA A 414 -19.66 8.72 -5.35
N ALA A 415 -20.98 8.96 -5.28
CA ALA A 415 -21.62 9.66 -4.18
C ALA A 415 -21.48 8.89 -2.85
N ALA A 416 -21.67 7.57 -2.88
CA ALA A 416 -21.48 6.69 -1.73
C ALA A 416 -20.02 6.71 -1.25
N GLY A 417 -19.05 6.68 -2.17
CA GLY A 417 -17.62 6.81 -1.84
C GLY A 417 -17.27 8.16 -1.19
N ALA A 418 -17.82 9.27 -1.68
CA ALA A 418 -17.66 10.58 -1.05
C ALA A 418 -18.28 10.63 0.36
N ALA A 419 -19.48 10.05 0.54
CA ALA A 419 -20.13 9.99 1.84
C ALA A 419 -19.39 9.11 2.85
N ALA A 420 -18.85 7.96 2.41
CA ALA A 420 -18.02 7.09 3.25
C ALA A 420 -16.74 7.80 3.72
N ALA A 421 -16.11 8.60 2.85
CA ALA A 421 -14.93 9.38 3.21
C ALA A 421 -15.19 10.40 4.32
N LEU A 422 -16.41 10.93 4.46
CA LEU A 422 -16.75 11.86 5.54
C LEU A 422 -16.51 11.25 6.92
N LEU A 423 -16.93 10.00 7.12
CA LEU A 423 -16.72 9.30 8.39
C LEU A 423 -15.25 9.00 8.63
N ILE A 424 -14.49 8.66 7.58
CA ILE A 424 -13.05 8.43 7.66
C ILE A 424 -12.33 9.72 8.08
N VAL A 425 -12.58 10.82 7.37
CA VAL A 425 -11.94 12.12 7.65
C VAL A 425 -12.31 12.63 9.04
N LEU A 426 -13.59 12.56 9.43
CA LEU A 426 -14.02 12.97 10.77
C LEU A 426 -13.40 12.08 11.86
N GLY A 427 -13.28 10.77 11.61
CA GLY A 427 -12.59 9.82 12.47
C GLY A 427 -11.11 10.17 12.64
N ILE A 428 -10.40 10.51 11.54
CA ILE A 428 -8.99 10.91 11.58
C ILE A 428 -8.82 12.20 12.39
N VAL A 429 -9.61 13.23 12.10
CA VAL A 429 -9.54 14.53 12.78
C VAL A 429 -9.83 14.38 14.28
N SER A 430 -10.93 13.72 14.63
CA SER A 430 -11.33 13.53 16.03
C SER A 430 -10.30 12.73 16.82
N ASN A 431 -9.79 11.62 16.27
CA ASN A 431 -8.78 10.80 16.93
C ASN A 431 -7.46 11.57 17.10
N ILE A 432 -6.97 12.28 16.07
CA ILE A 432 -5.73 13.05 16.19
C ILE A 432 -5.87 14.13 17.27
N ILE A 433 -6.97 14.90 17.28
CA ILE A 433 -7.19 15.94 18.30
C ILE A 433 -7.21 15.33 19.71
N ALA A 434 -8.00 14.28 19.92
CA ALA A 434 -8.18 13.66 21.23
C ALA A 434 -6.88 13.01 21.74
N PHE A 435 -6.24 12.17 20.94
CA PHE A 435 -5.03 11.46 21.36
C PHE A 435 -3.84 12.41 21.53
N LEU A 436 -3.67 13.40 20.65
CA LEU A 436 -2.58 14.36 20.79
C LEU A 436 -2.76 15.20 22.06
N ALA A 437 -3.97 15.67 22.36
CA ALA A 437 -4.26 16.39 23.60
C ALA A 437 -3.97 15.54 24.85
N ILE A 438 -4.34 14.25 24.84
CA ILE A 438 -4.03 13.32 25.94
C ILE A 438 -2.52 13.14 26.10
N VAL A 439 -1.79 12.97 25.00
CA VAL A 439 -0.33 12.79 25.04
C VAL A 439 0.35 14.03 25.60
N PHE A 440 0.01 15.24 25.11
CA PHE A 440 0.57 16.49 25.65
C PHE A 440 0.20 16.71 27.12
N PHE A 441 -1.00 16.33 27.54
CA PHE A 441 -1.38 16.36 28.95
C PHE A 441 -0.52 15.41 29.79
N LEU A 442 -0.33 14.18 29.33
CA LEU A 442 0.51 13.19 30.02
C LEU A 442 2.00 13.58 30.00
N ASP A 443 2.48 14.19 28.93
CA ASP A 443 3.83 14.75 28.83
C ASP A 443 4.02 15.85 29.86
N ALA A 444 3.09 16.80 29.98
CA ALA A 444 3.16 17.88 30.97
C ALA A 444 3.10 17.36 32.41
N VAL A 445 2.26 16.35 32.69
CA VAL A 445 2.21 15.69 34.01
C VAL A 445 3.54 14.98 34.32
N THR A 446 4.11 14.30 33.33
CA THR A 446 5.38 13.58 33.49
C THR A 446 6.52 14.56 33.72
N GLU A 447 6.61 15.61 32.89
CA GLU A 447 7.60 16.67 33.01
C GLU A 447 7.54 17.33 34.39
N TRP A 448 6.34 17.69 34.86
CA TRP A 448 6.14 18.20 36.22
C TRP A 448 6.72 17.24 37.28
N ILE A 449 6.41 15.94 37.21
CA ILE A 449 6.95 14.95 38.17
C ILE A 449 8.49 14.90 38.15
N PHE A 450 9.12 14.97 36.98
CA PHE A 450 10.58 14.93 36.85
C PHE A 450 11.25 16.25 37.24
N GLU A 451 10.61 17.39 37.02
CA GLU A 451 11.07 18.69 37.50
C GLU A 451 11.18 18.71 39.03
N LEU A 452 10.26 18.06 39.75
CA LEU A 452 10.37 17.87 41.21
C LEU A 452 11.63 17.09 41.62
N LEU A 453 12.18 16.26 40.74
CA LEU A 453 13.42 15.50 40.94
C LEU A 453 14.66 16.26 40.43
N GLY A 454 14.51 17.49 39.91
CA GLY A 454 15.59 18.28 39.33
C GLY A 454 15.97 17.86 37.91
N LEU A 455 15.16 17.04 37.25
CA LEU A 455 15.36 16.60 35.87
C LEU A 455 14.44 17.39 34.93
N GLN A 456 14.99 18.05 33.91
CA GLN A 456 14.22 18.90 32.98
C GLN A 456 13.98 18.18 31.63
N ASN A 457 12.91 18.56 30.93
CA ASN A 457 12.56 18.10 29.58
C ASN A 457 12.31 16.58 29.45
N ILE A 458 11.88 15.90 30.52
CA ILE A 458 11.52 14.48 30.46
C ILE A 458 10.01 14.34 30.23
N THR A 459 9.63 14.04 29.00
CA THR A 459 8.24 13.77 28.62
C THR A 459 7.89 12.29 28.66
N LEU A 460 6.61 11.94 28.72
CA LEU A 460 6.16 10.54 28.67
C LEU A 460 6.58 9.91 27.34
N LEU A 461 6.38 10.64 26.24
CA LEU A 461 6.75 10.18 24.92
C LEU A 461 8.27 9.91 24.80
N TYR A 462 9.11 10.76 25.40
CA TYR A 462 10.56 10.55 25.46
C TYR A 462 10.94 9.28 26.23
N LEU A 463 10.29 9.00 27.37
CA LEU A 463 10.54 7.78 28.13
C LEU A 463 10.11 6.54 27.35
N LEU A 464 8.96 6.60 26.69
CA LEU A 464 8.44 5.52 25.87
C LEU A 464 9.31 5.29 24.61
N SER A 465 9.93 6.32 24.06
CA SER A 465 10.81 6.18 22.90
C SER A 465 12.11 5.44 23.20
N GLN A 466 12.57 5.44 24.47
CA GLN A 466 13.77 4.70 24.87
C GLN A 466 13.65 3.19 24.60
N ILE A 467 12.43 2.64 24.68
CA ILE A 467 12.17 1.22 24.36
C ILE A 467 12.38 0.95 22.86
N PHE A 468 12.18 1.96 22.01
CA PHE A 468 12.31 1.85 20.57
C PHE A 468 13.75 2.03 20.07
N ILE A 469 14.65 2.65 20.83
CA ILE A 469 16.08 2.78 20.46
C ILE A 469 16.72 1.43 20.10
N PRO A 470 16.69 0.39 20.96
CA PRO A 470 17.26 -0.91 20.60
C PRO A 470 16.51 -1.57 19.44
N ILE A 471 15.19 -1.31 19.30
CA ILE A 471 14.36 -1.86 18.23
C ILE A 471 14.78 -1.25 16.87
N VAL A 472 14.94 0.07 16.77
CA VAL A 472 15.36 0.72 15.52
C VAL A 472 16.81 0.44 15.19
N PHE A 473 17.67 0.27 16.21
CA PHE A 473 19.04 -0.17 16.00
C PHE A 473 19.11 -1.54 15.33
N VAL A 474 18.33 -2.54 15.79
CA VAL A 474 18.29 -3.86 15.13
C VAL A 474 17.62 -3.85 13.75
N MET A 475 16.85 -2.80 13.41
CA MET A 475 16.38 -2.58 12.04
C MET A 475 17.50 -2.06 11.10
N GLY A 476 18.68 -1.73 11.64
CA GLY A 476 19.83 -1.25 10.86
C GLY A 476 19.97 0.27 10.81
N VAL A 477 19.32 1.01 11.72
CA VAL A 477 19.53 2.46 11.88
C VAL A 477 20.89 2.71 12.55
N PRO A 478 21.74 3.64 12.05
CA PRO A 478 22.97 4.04 12.72
C PRO A 478 22.69 4.58 14.13
N TRP A 479 23.58 4.27 15.08
CA TRP A 479 23.38 4.63 16.49
C TRP A 479 23.08 6.13 16.71
N LYS A 480 23.74 7.00 15.94
CA LYS A 480 23.55 8.46 16.02
C LYS A 480 22.13 8.94 15.70
N ASP A 481 21.39 8.19 14.88
CA ASP A 481 20.04 8.54 14.44
C ASP A 481 18.98 7.75 15.24
N CYS A 482 19.38 6.80 16.09
CA CYS A 482 18.46 5.89 16.77
C CYS A 482 17.55 6.60 17.77
N GLU A 483 17.99 7.70 18.38
CA GLU A 483 17.16 8.49 19.31
C GLU A 483 16.01 9.17 18.57
N GLU A 484 16.32 9.89 17.50
CA GLU A 484 15.34 10.60 16.66
C GLU A 484 14.38 9.62 15.96
N ILE A 485 14.92 8.57 15.32
CA ILE A 485 14.07 7.57 14.66
C ILE A 485 13.28 6.74 15.69
N GLY A 486 13.85 6.46 16.86
CA GLY A 486 13.16 5.80 17.97
C GLY A 486 11.96 6.61 18.45
N LEU A 487 12.11 7.93 18.56
CA LEU A 487 11.01 8.84 18.90
C LEU A 487 9.89 8.82 17.86
N VAL A 488 10.22 8.88 16.57
CA VAL A 488 9.23 8.85 15.50
C VAL A 488 8.49 7.50 15.43
N VAL A 489 9.19 6.39 15.63
CA VAL A 489 8.54 5.06 15.70
C VAL A 489 7.66 4.92 16.94
N ALA A 490 8.03 5.52 18.07
CA ALA A 490 7.21 5.58 19.26
C ALA A 490 5.96 6.45 19.04
N GLN A 491 6.07 7.59 18.36
CA GLN A 491 4.93 8.43 17.98
C GLN A 491 3.92 7.65 17.14
N LYS A 492 4.38 6.86 16.17
CA LYS A 492 3.49 6.00 15.39
C LYS A 492 2.78 4.97 16.28
N SER A 493 3.54 4.32 17.16
CA SER A 493 3.02 3.23 17.99
C SER A 493 2.05 3.70 19.08
N PHE A 494 2.23 4.89 19.66
CA PHE A 494 1.39 5.37 20.77
C PHE A 494 0.40 6.46 20.39
N ILE A 495 0.65 7.21 19.32
CA ILE A 495 -0.21 8.29 18.85
C ILE A 495 -0.89 7.87 17.55
N ASN A 496 -0.18 8.01 16.44
CA ASN A 496 -0.55 7.58 15.10
C ASN A 496 0.58 7.89 14.11
N GLU A 497 0.49 7.30 12.94
CA GLU A 497 1.44 7.45 11.85
C GLU A 497 1.43 8.84 11.20
N PHE A 498 0.33 9.60 11.24
CA PHE A 498 0.29 10.97 10.69
C PHE A 498 1.24 11.91 11.45
N VAL A 499 1.19 11.88 12.77
CA VAL A 499 2.09 12.67 13.63
C VAL A 499 3.54 12.24 13.40
N ALA A 500 3.78 10.92 13.28
CA ALA A 500 5.11 10.40 13.03
C ALA A 500 5.66 10.81 11.66
N TYR A 501 4.89 10.70 10.57
CA TYR A 501 5.33 11.14 9.23
C TYR A 501 5.57 12.64 9.16
N LYS A 502 4.74 13.45 9.81
CA LYS A 502 4.97 14.90 9.91
C LYS A 502 6.31 15.20 10.57
N ASN A 503 6.61 14.56 11.70
CA ASN A 503 7.87 14.77 12.41
C ASN A 503 9.07 14.21 11.64
N LEU A 504 8.93 13.06 10.98
CA LEU A 504 9.97 12.53 10.08
C LEU A 504 10.29 13.53 8.96
N GLY A 505 9.27 14.13 8.34
CA GLY A 505 9.44 15.17 7.32
C GLY A 505 10.23 16.38 7.82
N LEU A 506 9.96 16.84 9.04
CA LEU A 506 10.73 17.91 9.69
C LEU A 506 12.19 17.52 9.91
N LEU A 507 12.46 16.31 10.41
CA LEU A 507 13.82 15.81 10.60
C LEU A 507 14.60 15.70 9.29
N MET A 508 13.93 15.29 8.20
CA MET A 508 14.51 15.23 6.86
C MET A 508 14.84 16.64 6.33
N ASN A 509 13.91 17.58 6.45
CA ASN A 509 14.11 18.97 6.02
C ASN A 509 15.24 19.67 6.79
N ASP A 510 15.32 19.43 8.11
CA ASP A 510 16.38 19.97 8.98
C ASP A 510 17.73 19.24 8.80
N LYS A 511 17.79 18.17 8.00
CA LYS A 511 18.96 17.29 7.83
C LYS A 511 19.50 16.72 9.15
N LYS A 512 18.59 16.43 10.09
CA LYS A 512 18.92 15.84 11.41
C LYS A 512 19.15 14.34 11.36
N VAL A 513 18.68 13.68 10.31
CA VAL A 513 18.81 12.22 10.12
C VAL A 513 19.42 11.93 8.76
N GLU A 514 20.17 10.83 8.65
CA GLU A 514 20.68 10.40 7.36
C GLU A 514 19.54 9.95 6.44
N PRO A 515 19.66 10.16 5.11
CA PRO A 515 18.60 9.74 4.19
C PRO A 515 18.32 8.23 4.24
N ARG A 516 19.34 7.42 4.58
CA ARG A 516 19.17 5.98 4.83
C ARG A 516 18.29 5.71 6.05
N SER A 517 18.53 6.40 7.16
CA SER A 517 17.74 6.30 8.38
C SER A 517 16.29 6.74 8.13
N ALA A 518 16.10 7.82 7.37
CA ALA A 518 14.79 8.28 6.94
C ALA A 518 14.07 7.25 6.05
N ALA A 519 14.79 6.56 5.17
CA ALA A 519 14.22 5.49 4.36
C ALA A 519 13.79 4.29 5.24
N ILE A 520 14.60 3.85 6.20
CA ILE A 520 14.23 2.79 7.15
C ILE A 520 12.98 3.21 7.94
N ALA A 521 12.94 4.45 8.43
CA ALA A 521 11.80 4.99 9.14
C ALA A 521 10.54 4.99 8.28
N ASN A 522 10.61 5.40 7.00
CA ASN A 522 9.45 5.36 6.09
C ASN A 522 8.77 3.98 6.04
N PHE A 523 9.54 2.89 6.07
CA PHE A 523 9.01 1.52 6.13
C PHE A 523 8.50 1.15 7.54
N ALA A 524 9.16 1.57 8.61
CA ALA A 524 8.76 1.27 9.99
C ALA A 524 7.43 1.95 10.37
N LEU A 525 7.19 3.14 9.82
CA LEU A 525 5.96 3.92 10.02
C LEU A 525 4.81 3.46 9.13
N CYS A 526 5.11 2.77 8.03
CA CYS A 526 4.10 2.28 7.09
C CYS A 526 3.28 1.15 7.73
N GLY A 527 2.18 1.52 8.39
CA GLY A 527 1.20 0.61 8.96
C GLY A 527 0.30 1.31 9.98
N PHE A 528 -0.98 0.95 10.04
CA PHE A 528 -1.94 1.48 11.00
C PHE A 528 -1.84 0.91 12.42
N ALA A 529 -0.71 0.34 12.81
CA ALA A 529 -0.53 -0.18 14.16
C ALA A 529 -0.41 0.96 15.19
N ASN A 530 -1.54 1.49 15.66
CA ASN A 530 -1.67 2.50 16.72
C ASN A 530 -2.98 2.29 17.54
N PRO A 531 -3.16 2.94 18.71
CA PRO A 531 -4.35 2.75 19.56
C PRO A 531 -5.66 3.25 18.95
N GLY A 532 -5.62 4.30 18.13
CA GLY A 532 -6.81 4.80 17.43
C GLY A 532 -7.34 3.75 16.43
N SER A 533 -6.44 3.19 15.65
CA SER A 533 -6.73 2.11 14.70
C SER A 533 -7.21 0.83 15.39
N LEU A 534 -6.71 0.53 16.60
CA LEU A 534 -7.24 -0.56 17.42
C LEU A 534 -8.75 -0.40 17.66
N GLY A 535 -9.18 0.80 18.07
CA GLY A 535 -10.59 1.11 18.27
C GLY A 535 -11.41 1.05 16.97
N ILE A 536 -10.87 1.60 15.88
CA ILE A 536 -11.53 1.60 14.56
C ILE A 536 -11.78 0.18 14.05
N VAL A 537 -10.78 -0.71 14.10
CA VAL A 537 -10.92 -2.10 13.64
C VAL A 537 -11.93 -2.86 14.49
N ILE A 538 -11.90 -2.71 15.82
CA ILE A 538 -12.88 -3.35 16.71
C ILE A 538 -14.29 -2.88 16.35
N ALA A 539 -14.50 -1.57 16.18
CA ALA A 539 -15.81 -1.01 15.84
C ALA A 539 -16.29 -1.50 14.46
N SER A 540 -15.42 -1.44 13.45
CA SER A 540 -15.72 -1.81 12.07
C SER A 540 -16.07 -3.30 11.95
N LEU A 541 -15.22 -4.19 12.46
CA LEU A 541 -15.48 -5.64 12.40
C LEU A 541 -16.67 -6.05 13.27
N SER A 542 -16.87 -5.41 14.43
CA SER A 542 -18.05 -5.69 15.27
C SER A 542 -19.35 -5.20 14.63
N ALA A 543 -19.32 -4.16 13.79
CA ALA A 543 -20.48 -3.75 13.02
C ALA A 543 -20.79 -4.73 11.87
N MET A 544 -19.75 -5.37 11.30
CA MET A 544 -19.93 -6.40 10.26
C MET A 544 -20.39 -7.74 10.81
N ALA A 545 -19.86 -8.15 11.97
CA ALA A 545 -20.17 -9.42 12.64
C ALA A 545 -20.42 -9.20 14.15
N PRO A 546 -21.61 -8.69 14.54
CA PRO A 546 -21.92 -8.34 15.93
C PRO A 546 -21.79 -9.52 16.91
N THR A 547 -22.09 -10.73 16.45
CA THR A 547 -21.99 -11.98 17.22
C THR A 547 -20.54 -12.36 17.55
N ARG A 548 -19.56 -11.85 16.80
CA ARG A 548 -18.13 -12.14 16.95
C ARG A 548 -17.34 -11.05 17.69
N ARG A 549 -18.03 -10.04 18.24
CA ARG A 549 -17.39 -8.90 18.94
C ARG A 549 -16.40 -9.34 20.03
N THR A 550 -16.72 -10.39 20.80
CA THR A 550 -15.84 -10.93 21.84
C THR A 550 -14.57 -11.56 21.29
N ASP A 551 -14.64 -12.22 20.13
CA ASP A 551 -13.46 -12.80 19.49
C ASP A 551 -12.55 -11.72 18.93
N ILE A 552 -13.14 -10.72 18.28
CA ILE A 552 -12.44 -9.56 17.70
C ILE A 552 -11.65 -8.82 18.78
N THR A 553 -12.30 -8.46 19.90
CA THR A 553 -11.62 -7.75 21.00
C THR A 553 -10.53 -8.59 21.65
N ARG A 554 -10.70 -9.91 21.72
CA ARG A 554 -9.71 -10.84 22.29
C ARG A 554 -8.41 -10.90 21.47
N VAL A 555 -8.48 -10.75 20.14
CA VAL A 555 -7.31 -10.79 19.27
C VAL A 555 -6.69 -9.41 19.00
N ALA A 556 -7.47 -8.33 19.11
CA ALA A 556 -7.13 -6.98 18.66
C ALA A 556 -5.73 -6.49 19.11
N VAL A 557 -5.43 -6.55 20.42
CA VAL A 557 -4.14 -6.09 20.97
C VAL A 557 -2.97 -6.92 20.46
N ARG A 558 -3.16 -8.24 20.34
CA ARG A 558 -2.12 -9.14 19.83
C ARG A 558 -1.85 -8.89 18.34
N SER A 559 -2.92 -8.71 17.57
CA SER A 559 -2.80 -8.38 16.14
C SER A 559 -2.16 -7.02 15.91
N TYR A 560 -2.36 -6.05 16.81
CA TYR A 560 -1.69 -4.75 16.79
C TYR A 560 -0.16 -4.90 16.87
N PHE A 561 0.36 -5.68 17.84
CA PHE A 561 1.80 -5.93 17.94
C PHE A 561 2.34 -6.73 16.75
N ALA A 562 1.59 -7.73 16.29
CA ALA A 562 1.95 -8.49 15.09
C ALA A 562 2.06 -7.56 13.87
N GLY A 563 1.13 -6.61 13.69
CA GLY A 563 1.16 -5.62 12.63
C GLY A 563 2.40 -4.72 12.69
N SER A 564 2.75 -4.21 13.88
CA SER A 564 3.99 -3.44 14.07
C SER A 564 5.24 -4.23 13.66
N PHE A 565 5.30 -5.52 13.98
CA PHE A 565 6.45 -6.36 13.63
C PHE A 565 6.57 -6.59 12.13
N VAL A 566 5.47 -6.56 11.38
CA VAL A 566 5.50 -6.60 9.92
C VAL A 566 6.19 -5.35 9.37
N SER A 567 5.77 -4.16 9.81
CA SER A 567 6.39 -2.89 9.40
C SER A 567 7.88 -2.83 9.80
N PHE A 568 8.24 -3.30 11.00
CA PHE A 568 9.64 -3.32 11.45
C PHE A 568 10.49 -4.33 10.67
N THR A 569 9.91 -5.46 10.26
CA THR A 569 10.58 -6.43 9.39
C THR A 569 10.78 -5.85 7.99
N SER A 570 9.77 -5.16 7.43
CA SER A 570 9.89 -4.41 6.17
C SER A 570 10.99 -3.36 6.25
N ALA A 571 11.06 -2.61 7.36
CA ALA A 571 12.09 -1.61 7.61
C ALA A 571 13.50 -2.22 7.67
N SER A 572 13.63 -3.37 8.32
CA SER A 572 14.90 -4.10 8.38
C SER A 572 15.36 -4.56 6.99
N PHE A 573 14.45 -5.12 6.19
CA PHE A 573 14.75 -5.48 4.80
C PHE A 573 15.09 -4.26 3.94
N ALA A 574 14.39 -3.14 4.12
CA ALA A 574 14.74 -1.89 3.45
C ALA A 574 16.16 -1.41 3.84
N GLY A 575 16.51 -1.47 5.12
CA GLY A 575 17.84 -1.12 5.63
C GLY A 575 18.97 -1.99 5.07
N ILE A 576 18.68 -3.23 4.67
CA ILE A 576 19.64 -4.12 3.99
C ILE A 576 19.75 -3.80 2.50
N LEU A 577 18.61 -3.58 1.84
CA LEU A 577 18.50 -3.57 0.37
C LEU A 577 18.76 -2.21 -0.27
N ILE A 578 18.50 -1.11 0.44
CA ILE A 578 18.69 0.24 -0.07
C ILE A 578 20.20 0.50 -0.28
N GLN A 579 20.51 1.16 -1.40
CA GLN A 579 21.85 1.60 -1.75
C GLN A 579 22.02 3.07 -1.34
N ASN A 580 23.20 3.43 -0.84
CA ASN A 580 23.48 4.80 -0.35
C ASN A 580 23.23 5.87 -1.42
N GLU A 581 23.50 5.58 -2.70
CA GLU A 581 23.22 6.49 -3.83
C GLU A 581 21.74 6.86 -4.01
N PHE A 582 20.81 6.00 -3.56
CA PHE A 582 19.36 6.22 -3.66
C PHE A 582 18.81 7.02 -2.47
N ALA A 583 19.58 7.08 -1.38
CA ALA A 583 19.23 7.85 -0.21
C ALA A 583 19.46 9.35 -0.49
N ASP A 584 20.50 9.69 -1.26
CA ASP A 584 20.84 11.08 -1.61
C ASP A 584 19.97 11.68 -2.74
N SER A 585 19.21 10.86 -3.47
CA SER A 585 18.42 11.28 -4.64
C SER A 585 16.94 11.60 -4.36
N ASN A 586 16.46 11.39 -3.13
CA ASN A 586 15.07 11.62 -2.72
C ASN A 586 14.98 12.79 -1.74
#